data_AF-A0AAV7ISC7-F1
#
_entry.id   AF-A0AAV7ISC7-F1
#
_cell.length_a   1.000
_cell.length_b   1.000
_cell.length_c   1.000
_cell.angle_alpha   90.00
_cell.angle_beta   90.00
_cell.angle_gamma   90.00
#
_symmetry.space_group_name_H-M   'P 1'
#
loop_
_entity.id
_entity.type
_entity.pdbx_description
1 polymer ?
#
loop_
_entity_poly.entity_id
_entity_poly.type
_entity_poly.pdbx_seq_one_letter_code
_entity_poly.pdbx_strand_id
1 'polypeptide(L)'
;MIITKLTIITIINYLVTLIFSIESCPKYTYRPNEYRREILTRLPDNQQLRNLSLIGTHKSMATTQFWLARQFQTLSLNEQLDYGVRVFDIDVRATTYSFAIHNQAYFLDLMFGKGVFQVIEKFLIDHPGELVILILHQEYEPNSDVTMTNCQILEAYRSTVGRYRIKLNWSLKDTVGQNRGKIRMATNGDPTFSECTVNIQEICLEHNESMVDIETLWDSITDLQRAKACWSKCPDYVSNYKKHVPRKRVISHLSDSLKLRELALIGTRHSASNSAKFETQELTISQQLNYGVRVLDSAIWSSSNVFWLYGWSAYFMPFDEFLRKVNSFLTANPREFVMILMREEWKPKSDVTKSYCKIVQYYRDLADGHRIVTKWSVEDTIGQHRGKILLAGLDLAFNKCDFDVTNNCRVQRTSIPTDSTSDLEDKWIDVKKFHDQIHRKNSGHCFINFLSDFSDGNTWRLAVRGYYTKRYIKCEAPINVRMASYFSNPHRALIIVMADYVTQDLVDSILSTNFKGDSFYTNYTDDS
;
A
#
# COMPACT_ATOMS: atom_id res chain seq x y z
N MET A 1 -13.41 7.31 12.28
CA MET A 1 -14.00 7.84 11.04
C MET A 1 -14.33 6.66 10.16
N ILE A 2 -15.62 6.31 10.02
CA ILE A 2 -16.05 5.10 9.29
C ILE A 2 -15.93 5.40 7.79
N ILE A 3 -14.89 4.88 7.17
CA ILE A 3 -14.65 5.04 5.74
C ILE A 3 -15.69 4.22 4.98
N THR A 4 -16.60 4.91 4.28
CA THR A 4 -17.75 4.38 3.53
C THR A 4 -17.37 4.37 2.04
N LYS A 5 -17.28 3.23 1.34
CA LYS A 5 -16.63 3.13 0.01
C LYS A 5 -17.40 2.29 -1.02
N LEU A 6 -17.79 2.93 -2.13
CA LEU A 6 -18.08 2.27 -3.42
C LEU A 6 -16.75 1.74 -4.00
N THR A 7 -16.70 0.51 -4.52
CA THR A 7 -15.50 -0.02 -5.18
C THR A 7 -15.72 -0.04 -6.70
N ILE A 8 -14.84 0.61 -7.45
CA ILE A 8 -14.81 0.59 -8.91
C ILE A 8 -13.49 -0.05 -9.33
N ILE A 9 -13.56 -1.04 -10.23
CA ILE A 9 -12.39 -1.73 -10.79
C ILE A 9 -12.31 -1.39 -12.28
N THR A 10 -11.18 -0.84 -12.73
CA THR A 10 -11.03 -0.23 -14.07
C THR A 10 -10.02 -1.00 -14.95
N ILE A 11 -10.30 -1.18 -16.27
CA ILE A 11 -9.52 -2.01 -17.23
C ILE A 11 -8.66 -1.20 -18.22
N ILE A 12 -7.46 -1.70 -18.57
CA ILE A 12 -6.57 -1.27 -19.68
C ILE A 12 -6.10 -2.52 -20.49
N ASN A 13 -6.36 -2.61 -21.81
CA ASN A 13 -5.94 -3.76 -22.65
C ASN A 13 -4.71 -3.47 -23.54
N TYR A 14 -3.68 -4.31 -23.50
CA TYR A 14 -2.61 -4.45 -24.51
C TYR A 14 -2.39 -5.95 -24.86
N LEU A 15 -1.86 -6.25 -26.05
CA LEU A 15 -1.62 -7.62 -26.55
C LEU A 15 -0.18 -8.06 -26.23
N VAL A 16 0.03 -9.08 -25.37
CA VAL A 16 1.06 -10.15 -25.45
C VAL A 16 0.70 -11.27 -24.45
N THR A 17 0.88 -12.51 -24.91
CA THR A 17 0.64 -13.82 -24.25
C THR A 17 1.48 -14.09 -23.01
N LEU A 18 0.83 -14.57 -21.93
CA LEU A 18 1.29 -15.62 -20.99
C LEU A 18 0.17 -15.89 -19.97
N ILE A 19 -0.50 -17.04 -20.08
CA ILE A 19 -1.54 -17.50 -19.16
C ILE A 19 -0.96 -18.66 -18.35
N PHE A 20 -0.98 -18.57 -17.02
CA PHE A 20 -0.91 -19.73 -16.13
C PHE A 20 -1.99 -19.68 -15.04
N SER A 21 -2.97 -20.57 -15.24
CA SER A 21 -3.74 -21.38 -14.28
C SER A 21 -4.42 -20.73 -13.06
N ILE A 22 -5.75 -20.59 -13.18
CA ILE A 22 -6.72 -20.57 -12.07
C ILE A 22 -7.57 -21.85 -12.20
N GLU A 23 -7.61 -22.70 -11.17
CA GLU A 23 -8.63 -23.74 -10.89
C GLU A 23 -8.27 -24.39 -9.52
N SER A 24 -9.13 -24.69 -8.53
CA SER A 24 -10.52 -24.36 -8.17
C SER A 24 -10.78 -24.83 -6.71
N CYS A 25 -11.53 -24.06 -5.90
CA CYS A 25 -12.59 -24.63 -5.05
C CYS A 25 -13.81 -24.84 -5.98
N PRO A 26 -14.72 -25.78 -5.69
CA PRO A 26 -15.20 -26.80 -6.65
C PRO A 26 -15.33 -26.36 -8.11
N LYS A 27 -14.86 -27.21 -9.03
CA LYS A 27 -14.96 -27.03 -10.49
C LYS A 27 -16.37 -26.64 -10.92
N TYR A 28 -16.48 -25.54 -11.65
CA TYR A 28 -17.54 -25.35 -12.63
C TYR A 28 -16.94 -24.95 -13.97
N THR A 29 -17.53 -25.53 -15.00
CA THR A 29 -17.14 -25.45 -16.40
C THR A 29 -17.15 -24.03 -16.94
N TYR A 30 -16.06 -23.69 -17.64
CA TYR A 30 -16.00 -22.61 -18.62
C TYR A 30 -17.30 -22.52 -19.42
N ARG A 31 -17.97 -21.38 -19.34
CA ARG A 31 -19.08 -21.02 -20.23
C ARG A 31 -18.65 -19.78 -21.03
N PRO A 32 -18.28 -19.93 -22.30
CA PRO A 32 -18.03 -18.76 -23.14
C PRO A 32 -19.36 -18.03 -23.40
N ASN A 33 -19.34 -16.70 -23.38
CA ASN A 33 -20.40 -15.79 -23.86
C ASN A 33 -21.72 -15.78 -23.07
N GLU A 34 -21.68 -15.40 -21.78
CA GLU A 34 -22.92 -15.05 -21.06
C GLU A 34 -23.07 -13.52 -20.99
N TYR A 35 -23.99 -12.95 -21.77
CA TYR A 35 -24.34 -11.53 -21.71
C TYR A 35 -24.81 -11.15 -20.30
N ARG A 36 -24.16 -10.16 -19.67
CA ARG A 36 -24.43 -9.65 -18.31
C ARG A 36 -25.11 -8.28 -18.35
N ARG A 37 -26.19 -8.21 -19.11
CA ARG A 37 -26.99 -6.98 -19.31
C ARG A 37 -27.79 -6.53 -18.09
N GLU A 38 -28.07 -7.43 -17.13
CA GLU A 38 -29.02 -7.16 -16.03
C GLU A 38 -28.43 -7.47 -14.64
N ILE A 39 -27.19 -7.01 -14.40
CA ILE A 39 -26.43 -7.31 -13.18
C ILE A 39 -26.95 -6.59 -11.93
N LEU A 40 -27.61 -5.44 -12.09
CA LEU A 40 -28.15 -4.65 -10.99
C LEU A 40 -29.65 -4.89 -10.78
N THR A 41 -30.37 -5.41 -11.77
CA THR A 41 -31.81 -5.74 -11.69
C THR A 41 -32.16 -6.56 -10.46
N ARG A 42 -31.31 -7.50 -10.06
CA ARG A 42 -31.56 -8.41 -8.93
C ARG A 42 -31.22 -7.84 -7.54
N LEU A 43 -30.64 -6.65 -7.48
CA LEU A 43 -30.29 -6.02 -6.20
C LEU A 43 -31.53 -5.41 -5.53
N PRO A 44 -31.61 -5.39 -4.18
CA PRO A 44 -32.67 -4.69 -3.47
C PRO A 44 -32.64 -3.18 -3.72
N ASP A 45 -33.80 -2.55 -3.87
CA ASP A 45 -33.91 -1.11 -4.16
C ASP A 45 -33.37 -0.21 -3.04
N ASN A 46 -33.32 -0.71 -1.81
CA ASN A 46 -32.77 0.00 -0.65
C ASN A 46 -31.25 -0.15 -0.49
N GLN A 47 -30.58 -0.97 -1.31
CA GLN A 47 -29.13 -1.11 -1.31
C GLN A 47 -28.49 0.24 -1.68
N GLN A 48 -27.54 0.74 -0.89
CA GLN A 48 -26.86 2.01 -1.19
C GLN A 48 -25.74 1.83 -2.22
N LEU A 49 -25.52 2.84 -3.06
CA LEU A 49 -24.44 2.82 -4.06
C LEU A 49 -23.07 2.58 -3.41
N ARG A 50 -22.80 3.18 -2.24
CA ARG A 50 -21.57 2.96 -1.47
C ARG A 50 -21.29 1.51 -1.05
N ASN A 51 -22.25 0.60 -1.22
CA ASN A 51 -22.10 -0.80 -0.86
C ASN A 51 -22.01 -1.70 -2.11
N LEU A 52 -21.87 -1.11 -3.31
CA LEU A 52 -21.73 -1.84 -4.56
C LEU A 52 -20.27 -2.01 -4.95
N SER A 53 -20.02 -3.02 -5.78
CA SER A 53 -18.79 -3.15 -6.55
C SER A 53 -19.20 -3.19 -8.02
N LEU A 54 -18.75 -2.20 -8.80
CA LEU A 54 -19.10 -2.05 -10.20
C LEU A 54 -17.85 -2.19 -11.07
N ILE A 55 -17.98 -2.85 -12.22
CA ILE A 55 -16.92 -2.88 -13.23
C ILE A 55 -16.94 -1.56 -13.99
N GLY A 56 -15.75 -0.99 -14.18
CA GLY A 56 -15.52 0.13 -15.07
C GLY A 56 -14.43 -0.10 -16.10
N THR A 57 -14.33 0.79 -17.09
CA THR A 57 -13.26 0.80 -18.10
C THR A 57 -12.56 2.16 -18.15
N HIS A 58 -11.25 2.17 -18.35
CA HIS A 58 -10.43 3.39 -18.48
C HIS A 58 -10.39 3.79 -19.95
N LYS A 59 -10.52 5.09 -20.27
CA LYS A 59 -10.60 5.58 -21.65
C LYS A 59 -11.54 4.74 -22.50
N SER A 60 -12.78 4.58 -22.03
CA SER A 60 -13.74 3.58 -22.50
C SER A 60 -14.02 3.62 -24.00
N MET A 61 -13.74 4.75 -24.65
CA MET A 61 -14.02 4.99 -26.06
C MET A 61 -12.78 4.87 -26.97
N ALA A 62 -11.59 4.60 -26.44
CA ALA A 62 -10.36 4.43 -27.22
C ALA A 62 -10.26 3.02 -27.83
N THR A 63 -11.16 2.72 -28.77
CA THR A 63 -11.31 1.39 -29.40
C THR A 63 -10.50 1.17 -30.68
N THR A 64 -9.90 2.23 -31.23
CA THR A 64 -9.15 2.18 -32.48
C THR A 64 -7.71 2.61 -32.25
N GLN A 65 -6.77 1.95 -32.95
CA GLN A 65 -5.37 2.32 -32.95
C GLN A 65 -5.12 3.34 -34.08
N PHE A 66 -4.65 4.53 -33.72
CA PHE A 66 -4.06 5.48 -34.66
C PHE A 66 -2.55 5.49 -34.45
N TRP A 67 -1.74 5.78 -35.48
CA TRP A 67 -0.26 5.76 -35.39
C TRP A 67 0.25 6.44 -34.10
N LEU A 68 -0.33 7.59 -33.73
CA LEU A 68 0.09 8.35 -32.55
C LEU A 68 -0.89 8.25 -31.34
N ALA A 69 -2.07 7.67 -31.50
CA ALA A 69 -3.06 7.50 -30.44
C ALA A 69 -3.22 6.01 -30.08
N ARG A 70 -2.90 5.65 -28.84
CA ARG A 70 -2.94 4.26 -28.37
C ARG A 70 -4.38 3.78 -28.18
N GLN A 71 -4.69 2.57 -28.65
CA GLN A 71 -5.93 1.86 -28.32
C GLN A 71 -5.88 1.40 -26.85
N PHE A 72 -6.94 1.63 -26.09
CA PHE A 72 -7.07 1.17 -24.69
C PHE A 72 -8.16 0.11 -24.51
N GLN A 73 -9.13 0.05 -25.43
CA GLN A 73 -10.26 -0.87 -25.40
C GLN A 73 -10.33 -1.68 -26.68
N THR A 74 -10.70 -2.96 -26.58
CA THR A 74 -10.96 -3.83 -27.73
C THR A 74 -12.46 -4.00 -28.00
N LEU A 75 -13.30 -3.61 -27.05
CA LEU A 75 -14.75 -3.73 -27.10
C LEU A 75 -15.41 -2.37 -27.36
N SER A 76 -16.42 -2.35 -28.21
CA SER A 76 -17.32 -1.19 -28.36
C SER A 76 -18.08 -0.91 -27.07
N LEU A 77 -18.64 0.29 -26.93
CA LEU A 77 -19.42 0.66 -25.75
C LEU A 77 -20.65 -0.26 -25.54
N ASN A 78 -21.31 -0.69 -26.64
CA ASN A 78 -22.40 -1.66 -26.57
C ASN A 78 -21.93 -3.00 -26.00
N GLU A 79 -20.79 -3.51 -26.48
CA GLU A 79 -20.21 -4.75 -25.99
C GLU A 79 -19.80 -4.62 -24.52
N GLN A 80 -19.17 -3.52 -24.11
CA GLN A 80 -18.83 -3.27 -22.70
C GLN A 80 -20.09 -3.29 -21.79
N LEU A 81 -21.20 -2.69 -22.24
CA LEU A 81 -22.48 -2.72 -21.53
C LEU A 81 -23.08 -4.13 -21.49
N ASP A 82 -23.03 -4.85 -22.60
CA ASP A 82 -23.48 -6.24 -22.76
C ASP A 82 -22.71 -7.19 -21.83
N TYR A 83 -21.45 -6.89 -21.59
CA TYR A 83 -20.60 -7.57 -20.63
C TYR A 83 -20.68 -7.04 -19.20
N GLY A 84 -21.60 -6.11 -18.89
CA GLY A 84 -21.88 -5.70 -17.51
C GLY A 84 -21.00 -4.57 -16.97
N VAL A 85 -20.26 -3.84 -17.81
CA VAL A 85 -19.60 -2.59 -17.40
C VAL A 85 -20.66 -1.53 -17.09
N ARG A 86 -20.53 -0.84 -15.96
CA ARG A 86 -21.47 0.23 -15.52
C ARG A 86 -20.80 1.52 -15.12
N VAL A 87 -19.47 1.58 -15.18
CA VAL A 87 -18.69 2.79 -14.96
C VAL A 87 -17.82 3.03 -16.18
N PHE A 88 -17.92 4.19 -16.81
CA PHE A 88 -17.14 4.49 -18.00
C PHE A 88 -16.35 5.77 -17.80
N ASP A 89 -15.06 5.68 -18.04
CA ASP A 89 -14.15 6.82 -18.05
C ASP A 89 -14.05 7.39 -19.46
N ILE A 90 -14.60 8.59 -19.64
CA ILE A 90 -14.80 9.21 -20.95
C ILE A 90 -13.97 10.49 -21.03
N ASP A 91 -12.86 10.34 -21.76
CA ASP A 91 -11.99 11.43 -22.16
C ASP A 91 -12.63 12.26 -23.27
N VAL A 92 -12.83 13.55 -23.00
CA VAL A 92 -13.50 14.49 -23.90
C VAL A 92 -12.68 15.73 -24.18
N ARG A 93 -12.97 16.36 -25.31
CA ARG A 93 -12.59 17.72 -25.64
C ARG A 93 -13.86 18.55 -25.83
N ALA A 94 -13.94 19.66 -25.11
CA ALA A 94 -15.01 20.64 -25.30
C ALA A 94 -14.98 21.26 -26.72
N THR A 95 -16.15 21.26 -27.35
CA THR A 95 -16.45 21.94 -28.62
C THR A 95 -17.65 22.87 -28.41
N THR A 96 -17.94 23.75 -29.35
CA THR A 96 -18.86 24.90 -29.21
C THR A 96 -20.18 24.58 -28.49
N TYR A 97 -20.75 23.39 -28.72
CA TYR A 97 -22.01 22.94 -28.09
C TYR A 97 -22.01 21.46 -27.65
N SER A 98 -20.85 20.80 -27.62
CA SER A 98 -20.78 19.34 -27.49
C SER A 98 -19.42 18.91 -26.98
N PHE A 99 -19.27 17.62 -26.69
CA PHE A 99 -17.99 17.01 -26.40
C PHE A 99 -17.57 16.10 -27.56
N ALA A 100 -16.37 16.32 -28.07
CA ALA A 100 -15.68 15.40 -28.97
C ALA A 100 -14.93 14.36 -28.12
N ILE A 101 -14.97 13.08 -28.49
CA ILE A 101 -14.22 12.04 -27.79
C ILE A 101 -12.76 12.10 -28.22
N HIS A 102 -11.86 12.16 -27.24
CA HIS A 102 -10.44 12.35 -27.47
C HIS A 102 -9.59 11.32 -26.76
N ASN A 103 -8.38 11.14 -27.27
CA ASN A 103 -7.27 10.51 -26.56
C ASN A 103 -6.03 11.34 -26.88
N GLN A 104 -5.51 12.03 -25.86
CA GLN A 104 -4.58 13.14 -26.03
C GLN A 104 -5.11 14.16 -27.07
N ALA A 105 -4.25 14.63 -27.98
CA ALA A 105 -4.62 15.60 -29.02
C ALA A 105 -5.55 15.04 -30.12
N TYR A 106 -5.85 13.74 -30.13
CA TYR A 106 -6.50 13.08 -31.26
C TYR A 106 -8.00 12.89 -31.06
N PHE A 107 -8.77 13.33 -32.05
CA PHE A 107 -10.21 13.08 -32.15
C PHE A 107 -10.45 11.65 -32.62
N LEU A 108 -11.28 10.89 -31.89
CA LEU A 108 -11.54 9.47 -32.17
C LEU A 108 -12.71 9.24 -33.14
N ASP A 109 -13.05 10.24 -33.96
CA ASP A 109 -14.19 10.22 -34.89
C ASP A 109 -15.54 9.92 -34.22
N LEU A 110 -15.68 10.32 -32.95
CA LEU A 110 -16.86 10.08 -32.12
C LEU A 110 -17.22 11.32 -31.32
N MET A 111 -18.49 11.70 -31.34
CA MET A 111 -19.04 12.76 -30.49
C MET A 111 -19.75 12.14 -29.30
N PHE A 112 -19.62 12.73 -28.12
CA PHE A 112 -20.20 12.24 -26.86
C PHE A 112 -21.71 11.99 -26.97
N GLY A 113 -22.47 12.93 -27.56
CA GLY A 113 -23.92 12.80 -27.70
C GLY A 113 -24.35 11.52 -28.42
N LYS A 114 -23.79 11.25 -29.61
CA LYS A 114 -24.16 10.09 -30.43
C LYS A 114 -23.42 8.81 -30.00
N GLY A 115 -22.11 8.93 -29.75
CA GLY A 115 -21.21 7.80 -29.52
C GLY A 115 -21.24 7.23 -28.10
N VAL A 116 -21.65 8.03 -27.12
CA VAL A 116 -21.67 7.63 -25.70
C VAL A 116 -23.08 7.72 -25.14
N PHE A 117 -23.66 8.91 -25.17
CA PHE A 117 -24.90 9.20 -24.47
C PHE A 117 -26.10 8.43 -25.04
N GLN A 118 -26.34 8.48 -26.35
CA GLN A 118 -27.44 7.75 -26.99
C GLN A 118 -27.33 6.23 -26.83
N VAL A 119 -26.10 5.70 -26.83
CA VAL A 119 -25.82 4.27 -26.62
C VAL A 119 -26.23 3.85 -25.22
N ILE A 120 -25.80 4.59 -24.19
CA ILE A 120 -26.16 4.30 -22.79
C ILE A 120 -27.64 4.54 -22.54
N GLU A 121 -28.22 5.58 -23.11
CA GLU A 121 -29.65 5.85 -22.98
C GLU A 121 -30.48 4.69 -23.54
N LYS A 122 -30.15 4.22 -24.75
CA LYS A 122 -30.81 3.06 -25.34
C LYS A 122 -30.68 1.83 -24.44
N PHE A 123 -29.49 1.57 -23.93
CA PHE A 123 -29.26 0.47 -22.99
C PHE A 123 -30.13 0.57 -21.73
N LEU A 124 -30.24 1.75 -21.12
CA LEU A 124 -31.06 1.95 -19.91
C LEU A 124 -32.57 1.94 -20.19
N ILE A 125 -33.01 2.23 -21.41
CA ILE A 125 -34.40 2.03 -21.85
C ILE A 125 -34.70 0.54 -21.97
N ASP A 126 -33.78 -0.21 -22.60
CA ASP A 126 -33.93 -1.64 -22.83
C ASP A 126 -33.74 -2.43 -21.51
N HIS A 127 -32.99 -1.88 -20.54
CA HIS A 127 -32.70 -2.46 -19.23
C HIS A 127 -32.97 -1.46 -18.08
N PRO A 128 -34.23 -1.16 -17.76
CA PRO A 128 -34.59 -0.12 -16.78
C PRO A 128 -34.15 -0.45 -15.34
N GLY A 129 -33.79 -1.71 -15.08
CA GLY A 129 -33.21 -2.15 -13.81
C GLY A 129 -31.78 -1.65 -13.57
N GLU A 130 -31.09 -1.18 -14.60
CA GLU A 130 -29.66 -0.84 -14.52
C GLU A 130 -29.42 0.64 -14.24
N LEU A 131 -28.18 1.01 -13.95
CA LEU A 131 -27.72 2.40 -13.84
C LEU A 131 -26.32 2.50 -14.42
N VAL A 132 -25.92 3.68 -14.92
CA VAL A 132 -24.57 3.92 -15.43
C VAL A 132 -23.95 5.15 -14.78
N ILE A 133 -22.67 5.04 -14.43
CA ILE A 133 -21.83 6.16 -13.98
C ILE A 133 -20.87 6.53 -15.11
N LEU A 134 -20.83 7.80 -15.47
CA LEU A 134 -19.88 8.36 -16.42
C LEU A 134 -18.90 9.25 -15.66
N ILE A 135 -17.61 8.91 -15.73
CA ILE A 135 -16.52 9.73 -15.23
C ILE A 135 -16.03 10.55 -16.42
N LEU A 136 -16.07 11.88 -16.29
CA LEU A 136 -15.68 12.80 -17.35
C LEU A 136 -14.34 13.46 -17.02
N HIS A 137 -13.50 13.53 -18.05
CA HIS A 137 -12.17 14.13 -18.01
C HIS A 137 -11.90 14.93 -19.29
N GLN A 138 -11.38 16.16 -19.14
CA GLN A 138 -10.97 17.04 -20.21
C GLN A 138 -9.56 16.62 -20.69
N GLU A 139 -9.51 15.84 -21.75
CA GLU A 139 -8.29 15.21 -22.26
C GLU A 139 -7.41 16.16 -23.10
N TYR A 140 -8.00 17.24 -23.62
CA TYR A 140 -7.29 18.22 -24.44
C TYR A 140 -7.89 19.62 -24.31
N GLU A 141 -7.13 20.66 -24.64
CA GLU A 141 -7.60 22.04 -24.58
C GLU A 141 -8.87 22.25 -25.42
N PRO A 142 -9.90 22.95 -24.90
CA PRO A 142 -11.11 23.30 -25.66
C PRO A 142 -10.80 23.91 -27.03
N ASN A 143 -11.71 23.78 -28.00
CA ASN A 143 -11.55 24.57 -29.23
C ASN A 143 -11.59 26.08 -28.92
N SER A 144 -10.86 26.87 -29.71
CA SER A 144 -10.74 28.32 -29.49
C SER A 144 -12.07 29.09 -29.61
N ASP A 145 -13.09 28.49 -30.23
CA ASP A 145 -14.43 29.04 -30.38
C ASP A 145 -15.41 28.60 -29.28
N VAL A 146 -14.95 27.81 -28.30
CA VAL A 146 -15.76 27.39 -27.15
C VAL A 146 -15.98 28.57 -26.21
N THR A 147 -17.23 29.02 -26.10
CA THR A 147 -17.64 30.08 -25.16
C THR A 147 -18.38 29.55 -23.94
N MET A 148 -18.71 28.25 -23.92
CA MET A 148 -19.45 27.60 -22.84
C MET A 148 -18.51 26.81 -21.93
N THR A 149 -18.76 26.82 -20.63
CA THR A 149 -18.07 25.91 -19.70
C THR A 149 -18.53 24.47 -19.89
N ASN A 150 -17.71 23.49 -19.48
CA ASN A 150 -18.08 22.08 -19.50
C ASN A 150 -19.40 21.80 -18.78
N CYS A 151 -19.64 22.51 -17.67
CA CYS A 151 -20.89 22.42 -16.92
C CYS A 151 -22.10 22.96 -17.69
N GLN A 152 -21.94 24.04 -18.46
CA GLN A 152 -23.01 24.55 -19.33
C GLN A 152 -23.33 23.58 -20.47
N ILE A 153 -22.31 22.92 -21.05
CA ILE A 153 -22.50 21.89 -22.08
C ILE A 153 -23.24 20.67 -21.48
N LEU A 154 -22.89 20.23 -20.27
CA LEU A 154 -23.61 19.15 -19.58
C LEU A 154 -25.06 19.52 -19.25
N GLU A 155 -25.31 20.78 -18.84
CA GLU A 155 -26.67 21.25 -18.61
C GLU A 155 -27.48 21.27 -19.91
N ALA A 156 -26.86 21.60 -21.04
CA ALA A 156 -27.50 21.52 -22.36
C ALA A 156 -27.94 20.09 -22.66
N TYR A 157 -27.05 19.09 -22.50
CA TYR A 157 -27.43 17.66 -22.61
C TYR A 157 -28.57 17.29 -21.66
N ARG A 158 -28.51 17.75 -20.41
CA ARG A 158 -29.55 17.49 -19.40
C ARG A 158 -30.90 18.09 -19.78
N SER A 159 -30.90 19.25 -20.45
CA SER A 159 -32.10 19.95 -20.90
C SER A 159 -32.79 19.26 -22.09
N THR A 160 -32.03 18.65 -23.00
CA THR A 160 -32.55 18.00 -24.22
C THR A 160 -33.29 16.69 -23.93
N VAL A 161 -32.87 15.95 -22.90
CA VAL A 161 -33.27 14.54 -22.71
C VAL A 161 -34.07 14.32 -21.42
N GLY A 162 -34.06 15.30 -20.52
CA GLY A 162 -34.84 15.32 -19.28
C GLY A 162 -33.96 15.28 -18.03
N ARG A 163 -34.13 16.30 -17.17
CA ARG A 163 -33.36 16.53 -15.94
C ARG A 163 -33.37 15.39 -14.92
N TYR A 164 -34.28 14.43 -15.06
CA TYR A 164 -34.41 13.30 -14.14
C TYR A 164 -33.57 12.07 -14.54
N ARG A 165 -33.20 11.98 -15.83
CA ARG A 165 -32.38 10.87 -16.37
C ARG A 165 -30.89 11.10 -16.15
N ILE A 166 -30.40 12.33 -16.28
CA ILE A 166 -29.02 12.71 -15.97
C ILE A 166 -28.98 13.45 -14.64
N LYS A 167 -28.31 12.89 -13.63
CA LYS A 167 -27.98 13.62 -12.40
C LYS A 167 -26.51 13.99 -12.38
N LEU A 168 -26.26 15.29 -12.24
CA LEU A 168 -24.93 15.85 -12.04
C LEU A 168 -24.56 15.89 -10.54
N ASN A 169 -25.55 16.14 -9.68
CA ASN A 169 -25.41 16.12 -8.22
C ASN A 169 -26.16 14.90 -7.64
N TRP A 170 -25.41 13.93 -7.13
CA TRP A 170 -25.90 12.68 -6.55
C TRP A 170 -25.02 12.26 -5.37
N SER A 171 -25.46 11.29 -4.57
CA SER A 171 -24.72 10.84 -3.39
C SER A 171 -24.46 9.34 -3.42
N LEU A 172 -23.33 8.90 -2.87
CA LEU A 172 -23.06 7.47 -2.62
C LEU A 172 -24.04 6.85 -1.61
N LYS A 173 -24.75 7.68 -0.84
CA LYS A 173 -25.82 7.26 0.06
C LYS A 173 -27.14 7.00 -0.66
N ASP A 174 -27.27 7.46 -1.91
CA ASP A 174 -28.44 7.18 -2.74
C ASP A 174 -28.56 5.66 -2.94
N THR A 175 -29.80 5.19 -3.10
CA THR A 175 -30.08 3.75 -3.22
C THR A 175 -30.12 3.29 -4.67
N VAL A 176 -29.94 1.99 -4.91
CA VAL A 176 -30.06 1.39 -6.25
C VAL A 176 -31.40 1.78 -6.88
N GLY A 177 -32.52 1.64 -6.15
CA GLY A 177 -33.85 1.99 -6.65
C GLY A 177 -33.99 3.46 -7.06
N GLN A 178 -33.34 4.39 -6.35
CA GLN A 178 -33.32 5.81 -6.72
C GLN A 178 -32.54 6.08 -8.02
N ASN A 179 -31.66 5.17 -8.41
CA ASN A 179 -30.71 5.35 -9.50
C ASN A 179 -30.99 4.49 -10.75
N ARG A 180 -31.89 3.51 -10.68
CA ARG A 180 -32.34 2.70 -11.82
C ARG A 180 -32.84 3.55 -12.99
N GLY A 181 -32.47 3.14 -14.21
CA GLY A 181 -32.80 3.79 -15.48
C GLY A 181 -32.14 5.15 -15.68
N LYS A 182 -31.08 5.49 -14.92
CA LYS A 182 -30.49 6.83 -14.92
C LYS A 182 -28.96 6.82 -15.06
N ILE A 183 -28.44 7.95 -15.55
CA ILE A 183 -27.02 8.22 -15.75
C ILE A 183 -26.53 9.17 -14.65
N ARG A 184 -25.37 8.86 -14.08
CA ARG A 184 -24.71 9.64 -13.03
C ARG A 184 -23.41 10.20 -13.55
N MET A 185 -23.30 11.53 -13.59
CA MET A 185 -22.07 12.19 -14.02
C MET A 185 -21.15 12.39 -12.83
N ALA A 186 -19.88 12.08 -13.02
CA ALA A 186 -18.83 12.19 -12.04
C ALA A 186 -17.55 12.73 -12.70
N THR A 187 -16.60 13.10 -11.87
CA THR A 187 -15.23 13.38 -12.31
C THR A 187 -14.22 12.85 -11.29
N ASN A 188 -13.02 12.54 -11.74
CA ASN A 188 -11.92 12.12 -10.87
C ASN A 188 -10.83 13.19 -10.84
N GLY A 189 -11.00 14.20 -9.99
CA GLY A 189 -9.99 15.24 -9.80
C GLY A 189 -9.86 16.26 -10.95
N ASP A 190 -10.71 16.23 -11.97
CA ASP A 190 -10.70 17.25 -13.02
C ASP A 190 -11.44 18.51 -12.55
N PRO A 191 -10.75 19.66 -12.42
CA PRO A 191 -11.36 20.90 -11.96
C PRO A 191 -12.45 21.42 -12.91
N THR A 192 -12.37 21.13 -14.22
CA THR A 192 -13.32 21.62 -15.23
C THR A 192 -14.71 21.01 -15.10
N PHE A 193 -14.82 19.82 -14.48
CA PHE A 193 -16.08 19.12 -14.21
C PHE A 193 -16.46 19.12 -12.73
N SER A 194 -15.51 19.39 -11.82
CA SER A 194 -15.73 19.35 -10.37
C SER A 194 -16.75 20.38 -9.88
N GLU A 195 -16.99 21.46 -10.63
CA GLU A 195 -17.96 22.50 -10.28
C GLU A 195 -19.43 22.03 -10.38
N CYS A 196 -19.71 21.01 -11.18
CA CYS A 196 -21.09 20.57 -11.44
C CYS A 196 -21.32 19.07 -11.29
N THR A 197 -20.27 18.25 -11.23
CA THR A 197 -20.37 16.79 -11.06
C THR A 197 -19.83 16.34 -9.72
N VAL A 198 -20.18 15.12 -9.30
CA VAL A 198 -19.60 14.53 -8.09
C VAL A 198 -18.14 14.19 -8.33
N ASN A 199 -17.24 14.80 -7.55
CA ASN A 199 -15.83 14.41 -7.55
C ASN A 199 -15.66 13.11 -6.75
N ILE A 200 -15.14 12.08 -7.41
CA ILE A 200 -14.97 10.73 -6.86
C ILE A 200 -13.54 10.41 -6.44
N GLN A 201 -12.63 11.40 -6.42
CA GLN A 201 -11.24 11.23 -5.98
C GLN A 201 -11.13 10.74 -4.51
N GLU A 202 -12.17 10.96 -3.69
CA GLU A 202 -12.30 10.44 -2.32
C GLU A 202 -12.80 8.99 -2.25
N ILE A 203 -13.24 8.41 -3.38
CA ILE A 203 -13.65 7.02 -3.50
C ILE A 203 -12.42 6.23 -3.95
N CYS A 204 -12.02 5.19 -3.20
CA CYS A 204 -10.93 4.34 -3.66
C CYS A 204 -11.30 3.63 -4.96
N LEU A 205 -10.85 4.20 -6.08
CA LEU A 205 -10.65 3.48 -7.33
C LEU A 205 -9.46 2.54 -7.10
N GLU A 206 -9.72 1.23 -6.99
CA GLU A 206 -8.63 0.26 -7.08
C GLU A 206 -8.19 0.25 -8.56
N HIS A 207 -7.19 1.09 -8.87
CA HIS A 207 -6.51 1.06 -10.16
C HIS A 207 -5.68 -0.22 -10.20
N ASN A 208 -6.22 -1.24 -10.85
CA ASN A 208 -5.45 -2.43 -11.20
C ASN A 208 -4.95 -2.24 -12.63
N GLU A 209 -3.69 -1.82 -12.79
CA GLU A 209 -3.05 -1.60 -14.10
C GLU A 209 -2.69 -2.91 -14.82
N SER A 210 -3.30 -4.03 -14.44
CA SER A 210 -3.06 -5.34 -15.05
C SER A 210 -4.06 -5.64 -16.16
N MET A 211 -3.56 -6.23 -17.25
CA MET A 211 -4.33 -6.63 -18.44
C MET A 211 -5.22 -7.82 -18.07
N VAL A 212 -6.54 -7.61 -17.99
CA VAL A 212 -7.49 -8.64 -17.58
C VAL A 212 -8.75 -8.54 -18.44
N ASP A 213 -9.15 -9.64 -19.07
CA ASP A 213 -10.40 -9.70 -19.83
C ASP A 213 -11.62 -9.54 -18.89
N ILE A 214 -12.69 -8.97 -19.42
CA ILE A 214 -13.92 -8.62 -18.70
C ILE A 214 -14.54 -9.84 -18.00
N GLU A 215 -14.45 -11.04 -18.59
CA GLU A 215 -14.95 -12.27 -17.97
C GLU A 215 -14.10 -12.66 -16.75
N THR A 216 -12.78 -12.49 -16.83
CA THR A 216 -11.84 -12.72 -15.71
C THR A 216 -12.05 -11.71 -14.58
N LEU A 217 -12.55 -10.51 -14.88
CA LEU A 217 -12.97 -9.52 -13.89
C LEU A 217 -14.30 -9.84 -13.23
N TRP A 218 -15.26 -10.42 -13.95
CA TRP A 218 -16.47 -10.97 -13.33
C TRP A 218 -16.15 -12.11 -12.38
N ASP A 219 -15.21 -12.96 -12.75
CA ASP A 219 -14.68 -13.99 -11.87
C ASP A 219 -13.95 -13.34 -10.68
N SER A 220 -13.17 -12.28 -10.90
CA SER A 220 -12.50 -11.53 -9.83
C SER A 220 -13.46 -10.79 -8.89
N ILE A 221 -14.59 -10.25 -9.38
CA ILE A 221 -15.63 -9.61 -8.55
C ILE A 221 -16.43 -10.67 -7.80
N THR A 222 -16.74 -11.78 -8.45
CA THR A 222 -17.38 -12.92 -7.80
C THR A 222 -16.44 -13.49 -6.73
N ASP A 223 -15.14 -13.51 -7.00
CA ASP A 223 -14.09 -13.89 -6.06
C ASP A 223 -13.83 -12.81 -5.01
N LEU A 224 -14.02 -11.52 -5.27
CA LEU A 224 -13.95 -10.43 -4.28
C LEU A 224 -15.18 -10.44 -3.36
N GLN A 225 -16.36 -10.75 -3.89
CA GLN A 225 -17.59 -10.92 -3.12
C GLN A 225 -17.53 -12.22 -2.30
N ARG A 226 -16.99 -13.31 -2.85
CA ARG A 226 -16.70 -14.56 -2.13
C ARG A 226 -15.52 -14.44 -1.18
N ALA A 227 -14.51 -13.63 -1.49
CA ALA A 227 -13.41 -13.29 -0.59
C ALA A 227 -13.91 -12.41 0.54
N LYS A 228 -14.81 -11.44 0.30
CA LYS A 228 -15.55 -10.75 1.37
C LYS A 228 -16.32 -11.74 2.26
N ALA A 229 -16.96 -12.76 1.68
CA ALA A 229 -17.66 -13.82 2.42
C ALA A 229 -16.74 -14.87 3.11
N CYS A 230 -15.50 -15.05 2.65
CA CYS A 230 -14.45 -15.82 3.34
C CYS A 230 -13.73 -15.00 4.41
N TRP A 231 -13.48 -13.72 4.15
CA TRP A 231 -12.85 -12.76 5.07
C TRP A 231 -13.74 -12.48 6.26
N SER A 232 -15.07 -12.49 6.09
CA SER A 232 -16.01 -12.42 7.23
C SER A 232 -15.93 -13.63 8.17
N LYS A 233 -15.23 -14.71 7.80
CA LYS A 233 -14.94 -15.87 8.67
C LYS A 233 -13.58 -15.79 9.35
N CYS A 234 -12.70 -14.89 8.93
CA CYS A 234 -11.41 -14.69 9.58
C CYS A 234 -11.55 -13.75 10.77
N PRO A 235 -10.81 -14.00 11.88
CA PRO A 235 -10.79 -13.06 12.98
C PRO A 235 -10.38 -11.67 12.49
N ASP A 236 -11.10 -10.65 12.92
CA ASP A 236 -10.73 -9.27 12.64
C ASP A 236 -9.56 -8.87 13.54
N TYR A 237 -8.34 -9.13 13.08
CA TYR A 237 -7.14 -8.74 13.81
C TYR A 237 -6.98 -7.22 13.87
N VAL A 238 -7.40 -6.52 12.81
CA VAL A 238 -7.15 -5.09 12.64
C VAL A 238 -7.93 -4.27 13.67
N SER A 239 -9.22 -4.56 13.88
CA SER A 239 -9.99 -3.85 14.90
C SER A 239 -9.60 -4.20 16.34
N ASN A 240 -8.95 -5.34 16.54
CA ASN A 240 -8.51 -5.82 17.84
C ASN A 240 -7.09 -5.35 18.23
N TYR A 241 -6.35 -4.72 17.32
CA TYR A 241 -5.03 -4.21 17.67
C TYR A 241 -5.11 -3.14 18.74
N LYS A 242 -4.19 -3.24 19.70
CA LYS A 242 -3.96 -2.15 20.65
C LYS A 242 -3.66 -0.87 19.89
N LYS A 243 -4.33 0.21 20.28
CA LYS A 243 -3.95 1.57 19.87
C LYS A 243 -2.49 1.80 20.20
N HIS A 244 -1.78 2.56 19.38
CA HIS A 244 -0.40 2.90 19.66
C HIS A 244 -0.27 3.58 21.02
N VAL A 245 0.52 2.97 21.92
CA VAL A 245 0.76 3.44 23.28
C VAL A 245 2.18 3.99 23.35
N PRO A 246 2.40 5.20 23.89
CA PRO A 246 3.74 5.73 24.08
C PRO A 246 4.66 4.79 24.88
N ARG A 247 5.88 4.60 24.36
CA ARG A 247 6.99 3.81 24.91
C ARG A 247 8.32 4.55 24.66
N LYS A 248 8.38 5.83 25.05
CA LYS A 248 9.53 6.70 24.71
C LYS A 248 10.79 6.37 25.51
N ARG A 249 10.65 5.75 26.68
CA ARG A 249 11.74 5.57 27.66
C ARG A 249 12.12 4.11 27.92
N VAL A 250 11.87 3.19 26.98
CA VAL A 250 12.07 1.75 27.23
C VAL A 250 13.49 1.41 27.68
N ILE A 251 14.53 1.96 27.04
CA ILE A 251 15.91 1.64 27.41
C ILE A 251 16.36 2.39 28.68
N SER A 252 15.70 3.51 29.02
CA SER A 252 16.06 4.41 30.12
C SER A 252 16.05 3.73 31.47
N HIS A 253 15.18 2.72 31.62
CA HIS A 253 14.98 1.97 32.84
C HIS A 253 15.88 0.73 33.00
N LEU A 254 16.59 0.34 31.94
CA LEU A 254 17.55 -0.77 32.01
C LEU A 254 18.86 -0.30 32.66
N SER A 255 19.61 -1.22 33.30
CA SER A 255 20.90 -0.90 33.91
C SER A 255 21.94 -0.46 32.89
N ASP A 256 22.79 0.51 33.25
CA ASP A 256 23.92 0.97 32.43
C ASP A 256 24.98 -0.13 32.20
N SER A 257 25.03 -1.14 33.07
CA SER A 257 25.96 -2.28 32.97
C SER A 257 25.45 -3.42 32.08
N LEU A 258 24.17 -3.40 31.69
CA LEU A 258 23.60 -4.43 30.82
C LEU A 258 24.25 -4.36 29.44
N LYS A 259 24.65 -5.51 28.90
CA LYS A 259 25.28 -5.58 27.57
C LYS A 259 24.25 -5.53 26.45
N LEU A 260 24.64 -4.96 25.31
CA LEU A 260 23.78 -4.95 24.11
C LEU A 260 23.38 -6.35 23.66
N ARG A 261 24.28 -7.34 23.78
CA ARG A 261 23.99 -8.76 23.49
C ARG A 261 22.91 -9.40 24.37
N GLU A 262 22.36 -8.71 25.35
CA GLU A 262 21.32 -9.25 26.23
C GLU A 262 19.92 -8.69 25.90
N LEU A 263 19.86 -7.79 24.91
CA LEU A 263 18.65 -7.08 24.52
C LEU A 263 17.86 -7.79 23.42
N ALA A 264 16.54 -7.66 23.52
CA ALA A 264 15.61 -7.81 22.43
C ALA A 264 15.10 -6.43 21.99
N LEU A 265 15.25 -6.09 20.72
CA LEU A 265 14.80 -4.83 20.13
C LEU A 265 13.83 -5.08 18.99
N ILE A 266 12.90 -4.15 18.80
CA ILE A 266 11.97 -4.12 17.68
C ILE A 266 12.39 -3.01 16.71
N GLY A 267 12.37 -3.35 15.42
CA GLY A 267 12.70 -2.46 14.33
C GLY A 267 11.69 -2.51 13.19
N THR A 268 11.84 -1.58 12.27
CA THR A 268 10.98 -1.44 11.09
C THR A 268 11.79 -1.54 9.80
N ARG A 269 11.32 -2.32 8.81
CA ARG A 269 11.93 -2.36 7.47
C ARG A 269 11.48 -1.15 6.66
N HIS A 270 12.39 -0.57 5.87
CA HIS A 270 12.13 0.65 5.08
C HIS A 270 11.43 1.72 5.94
N SER A 271 12.04 2.10 7.07
CA SER A 271 11.34 2.83 8.14
C SER A 271 10.66 4.12 7.68
N ALA A 272 11.17 4.78 6.64
CA ALA A 272 10.61 6.02 6.10
C ALA A 272 9.51 5.82 5.04
N SER A 273 9.12 4.59 4.73
CA SER A 273 8.11 4.27 3.71
C SER A 273 6.68 4.38 4.27
N ASN A 274 6.28 5.57 4.75
CA ASN A 274 4.96 5.83 5.36
C ASN A 274 4.00 6.68 4.51
N SER A 275 4.34 6.89 3.23
CA SER A 275 3.56 7.70 2.28
C SER A 275 3.83 7.32 0.82
N ALA A 276 4.38 6.12 0.58
CA ALA A 276 4.78 5.66 -0.74
C ALA A 276 3.70 4.75 -1.35
N LYS A 277 3.72 4.58 -2.69
CA LYS A 277 2.85 3.60 -3.39
C LYS A 277 3.01 2.18 -2.84
N PHE A 278 4.21 1.86 -2.37
CA PHE A 278 4.59 0.60 -1.73
C PHE A 278 5.04 0.89 -0.29
N GLU A 279 4.10 1.37 0.53
CA GLU A 279 4.37 1.68 1.92
C GLU A 279 4.58 0.38 2.73
N THR A 280 5.56 0.38 3.63
CA THR A 280 5.80 -0.73 4.57
C THR A 280 5.47 -0.31 6.01
N GLN A 281 5.20 0.97 6.23
CA GLN A 281 4.89 1.56 7.52
C GLN A 281 3.69 2.50 7.36
N GLU A 282 2.91 2.67 8.43
CA GLU A 282 1.88 3.74 8.50
C GLU A 282 2.35 4.89 9.41
N LEU A 283 3.41 4.67 10.18
CA LEU A 283 3.94 5.59 11.17
C LEU A 283 5.11 6.38 10.62
N THR A 284 5.17 7.67 10.92
CA THR A 284 6.39 8.48 10.74
C THR A 284 7.52 7.99 11.65
N ILE A 285 8.77 8.34 11.33
CA ILE A 285 9.94 8.02 12.17
C ILE A 285 9.76 8.46 13.63
N SER A 286 9.25 9.68 13.83
CA SER A 286 9.01 10.20 15.18
C SER A 286 7.95 9.38 15.93
N GLN A 287 6.88 8.93 15.25
CA GLN A 287 5.87 8.07 15.86
C GLN A 287 6.42 6.68 16.18
N GLN A 288 7.18 6.05 15.28
CA GLN A 288 7.83 4.77 15.52
C GLN A 288 8.70 4.80 16.78
N LEU A 289 9.57 5.80 16.91
CA LEU A 289 10.40 5.99 18.10
C LEU A 289 9.56 6.22 19.36
N ASN A 290 8.51 7.04 19.25
CA ASN A 290 7.60 7.31 20.36
C ASN A 290 6.83 6.07 20.84
N TYR A 291 6.58 5.10 19.97
CA TYR A 291 5.86 3.88 20.30
C TYR A 291 6.75 2.68 20.64
N GLY A 292 8.08 2.88 20.69
CA GLY A 292 9.02 1.91 21.24
C GLY A 292 9.98 1.29 20.23
N VAL A 293 9.88 1.64 18.94
CA VAL A 293 10.84 1.19 17.93
C VAL A 293 12.23 1.75 18.27
N ARG A 294 13.27 0.91 18.21
CA ARG A 294 14.66 1.30 18.49
C ARG A 294 15.65 0.92 17.41
N VAL A 295 15.17 0.25 16.34
CA VAL A 295 15.98 -0.09 15.17
C VAL A 295 15.27 0.38 13.91
N LEU A 296 15.95 1.15 13.06
CA LEU A 296 15.36 1.71 11.84
C LEU A 296 16.17 1.28 10.62
N ASP A 297 15.53 0.66 9.63
CA ASP A 297 16.14 0.36 8.33
C ASP A 297 16.07 1.58 7.42
N SER A 298 17.24 2.07 7.02
CA SER A 298 17.37 3.29 6.23
C SER A 298 17.14 3.10 4.73
N ALA A 299 17.38 1.91 4.15
CA ALA A 299 17.19 1.66 2.71
C ALA A 299 17.79 2.76 1.80
N ILE A 300 19.11 2.75 1.63
CA ILE A 300 19.85 3.88 1.05
C ILE A 300 19.98 3.76 -0.46
N TRP A 301 19.71 4.87 -1.13
CA TRP A 301 20.21 5.18 -2.46
C TRP A 301 21.12 6.41 -2.40
N SER A 302 22.20 6.40 -3.16
CA SER A 302 23.22 7.47 -3.12
C SER A 302 23.23 8.28 -4.41
N SER A 303 23.23 9.60 -4.29
CA SER A 303 23.40 10.56 -5.40
C SER A 303 24.22 11.73 -4.91
N SER A 304 25.12 12.25 -5.75
CA SER A 304 25.90 13.46 -5.45
C SER A 304 26.66 13.40 -4.11
N ASN A 305 27.19 12.21 -3.78
CA ASN A 305 27.92 11.92 -2.54
C ASN A 305 27.13 12.13 -1.24
N VAL A 306 25.80 12.03 -1.28
CA VAL A 306 24.91 12.02 -0.11
C VAL A 306 23.93 10.85 -0.16
N PHE A 307 23.37 10.50 0.99
CA PHE A 307 22.40 9.42 1.14
C PHE A 307 20.96 9.93 1.10
N TRP A 308 20.13 9.16 0.42
CA TRP A 308 18.68 9.32 0.33
C TRP A 308 18.02 8.02 0.76
N LEU A 309 16.92 8.11 1.49
CA LEU A 309 16.09 6.95 1.81
C LEU A 309 15.16 6.69 0.62
N TYR A 310 15.20 5.48 0.11
CA TYR A 310 14.55 5.09 -1.14
C TYR A 310 14.12 3.62 -1.09
N GLY A 311 13.07 3.26 -1.82
CA GLY A 311 12.61 1.88 -1.93
C GLY A 311 11.53 1.73 -2.99
N TRP A 312 11.53 0.60 -3.72
CA TRP A 312 10.49 0.28 -4.72
C TRP A 312 10.20 1.40 -5.75
N SER A 313 11.26 2.05 -6.25
CA SER A 313 11.17 3.18 -7.18
C SER A 313 10.53 4.45 -6.59
N ALA A 314 10.43 4.54 -5.26
CA ALA A 314 9.91 5.71 -4.56
C ALA A 314 10.99 6.33 -3.66
N TYR A 315 11.06 7.66 -3.73
CA TYR A 315 11.85 8.48 -2.83
C TYR A 315 11.07 8.72 -1.52
N PHE A 316 11.74 8.57 -0.38
CA PHE A 316 11.13 8.80 0.93
C PHE A 316 11.56 10.13 1.53
N MET A 317 12.86 10.30 1.81
CA MET A 317 13.40 11.50 2.45
C MET A 317 14.94 11.57 2.36
N PRO A 318 15.56 12.74 2.60
CA PRO A 318 17.01 12.86 2.72
C PRO A 318 17.51 12.24 4.03
N PHE A 319 18.73 11.69 4.04
CA PHE A 319 19.28 11.08 5.25
C PHE A 319 19.55 12.09 6.39
N ASP A 320 19.85 13.36 6.08
CA ASP A 320 20.01 14.40 7.11
C ASP A 320 18.67 14.71 7.81
N GLU A 321 17.55 14.71 7.08
CA GLU A 321 16.23 14.87 7.69
C GLU A 321 15.89 13.68 8.58
N PHE A 322 16.24 12.47 8.13
CA PHE A 322 16.07 11.26 8.91
C PHE A 322 16.85 11.34 10.23
N LEU A 323 18.13 11.72 10.17
CA LEU A 323 18.97 11.95 11.35
C LEU A 323 18.40 13.05 12.26
N ARG A 324 17.86 14.15 11.72
CA ARG A 324 17.22 15.22 12.52
C ARG A 324 16.05 14.69 13.36
N LYS A 325 15.21 13.81 12.80
CA LYS A 325 14.10 13.18 13.55
C LYS A 325 14.62 12.30 14.70
N VAL A 326 15.67 11.51 14.45
CA VAL A 326 16.31 10.67 15.48
C VAL A 326 16.98 11.51 16.57
N ASN A 327 17.71 12.56 16.17
CA ASN A 327 18.37 13.47 17.10
C ASN A 327 17.37 14.22 17.99
N SER A 328 16.23 14.66 17.43
CA SER A 328 15.14 15.25 18.21
C SER A 328 14.63 14.28 19.28
N PHE A 329 14.42 13.00 18.94
CA PHE A 329 14.00 11.98 19.90
C PHE A 329 15.03 11.75 21.00
N LEU A 330 16.32 11.60 20.64
CA LEU A 330 17.41 11.38 21.60
C LEU A 330 17.73 12.62 22.46
N THR A 331 17.36 13.80 21.99
CA THR A 331 17.45 15.04 22.79
C THR A 331 16.37 15.06 23.86
N ALA A 332 15.13 14.67 23.51
CA ALA A 332 14.04 14.54 24.47
C ALA A 332 14.18 13.32 25.41
N ASN A 333 14.91 12.29 24.98
CA ASN A 333 15.10 11.04 25.73
C ASN A 333 16.58 10.64 25.76
N PRO A 334 17.44 11.37 26.50
CA PRO A 334 18.90 11.21 26.45
C PRO A 334 19.41 9.88 26.99
N ARG A 335 18.56 9.12 27.70
CA ARG A 335 18.89 7.78 28.17
C ARG A 335 18.57 6.67 27.15
N GLU A 336 17.91 6.99 26.04
CA GLU A 336 17.69 6.03 24.94
C GLU A 336 18.89 5.98 24.00
N PHE A 337 18.95 4.95 23.16
CA PHE A 337 19.78 4.93 21.96
C PHE A 337 18.93 4.47 20.77
N VAL A 338 19.35 4.77 19.55
CA VAL A 338 18.67 4.28 18.33
C VAL A 338 19.70 3.61 17.45
N MET A 339 19.38 2.42 16.95
CA MET A 339 20.18 1.73 15.93
C MET A 339 19.62 2.06 14.55
N ILE A 340 20.49 2.38 13.60
CA ILE A 340 20.12 2.57 12.20
C ILE A 340 20.83 1.49 11.41
N LEU A 341 20.04 0.66 10.73
CA LEU A 341 20.56 -0.31 9.78
C LEU A 341 20.85 0.41 8.47
N MET A 342 22.11 0.39 8.07
CA MET A 342 22.63 0.96 6.83
C MET A 342 22.61 -0.12 5.76
N ARG A 343 21.79 0.06 4.72
CA ARG A 343 21.56 -0.96 3.69
C ARG A 343 21.55 -0.31 2.32
N GLU A 344 22.18 -0.93 1.32
CA GLU A 344 22.13 -0.42 -0.04
C GLU A 344 20.86 -0.93 -0.71
N GLU A 345 19.91 -0.04 -0.98
CA GLU A 345 18.67 -0.39 -1.69
C GLU A 345 18.90 -0.43 -3.19
N TRP A 346 19.63 0.56 -3.72
CA TRP A 346 19.91 0.69 -5.15
C TRP A 346 21.38 1.04 -5.38
N LYS A 347 21.90 0.62 -6.53
CA LYS A 347 23.24 1.00 -6.96
C LYS A 347 23.38 2.54 -6.93
N PRO A 348 24.52 3.06 -6.45
CA PRO A 348 24.80 4.49 -6.47
C PRO A 348 24.61 5.06 -7.87
N LYS A 349 24.12 6.30 -7.94
CA LYS A 349 24.13 7.06 -9.19
C LYS A 349 25.57 7.28 -9.66
N SER A 350 25.77 7.38 -10.98
CA SER A 350 27.10 7.50 -11.60
C SER A 350 27.91 8.73 -11.18
N ASP A 351 27.27 9.72 -10.54
CA ASP A 351 27.92 10.93 -10.01
C ASP A 351 28.51 10.73 -8.61
N VAL A 352 28.25 9.60 -7.96
CA VAL A 352 28.84 9.26 -6.66
C VAL A 352 30.29 8.85 -6.84
N THR A 353 31.20 9.65 -6.29
CA THR A 353 32.65 9.50 -6.41
C THR A 353 33.33 9.14 -5.09
N LYS A 354 32.63 9.30 -3.95
CA LYS A 354 33.12 8.96 -2.62
C LYS A 354 32.66 7.57 -2.21
N SER A 355 33.49 6.86 -1.45
CA SER A 355 33.07 5.62 -0.78
C SER A 355 32.01 5.91 0.29
N TYR A 356 31.17 4.92 0.62
CA TYR A 356 30.17 5.07 1.68
C TYR A 356 30.81 5.42 3.03
N CYS A 357 32.00 4.91 3.36
CA CYS A 357 32.73 5.33 4.56
C CYS A 357 33.02 6.84 4.59
N LYS A 358 33.38 7.43 3.43
CA LYS A 358 33.62 8.88 3.34
C LYS A 358 32.33 9.68 3.46
N ILE A 359 31.22 9.15 2.95
CA ILE A 359 29.89 9.78 3.08
C ILE A 359 29.39 9.67 4.54
N VAL A 360 29.54 8.52 5.19
CA VAL A 360 29.26 8.35 6.62
C VAL A 360 30.12 9.30 7.46
N GLN A 361 31.41 9.43 7.16
CA GLN A 361 32.29 10.37 7.85
C GLN A 361 31.81 11.82 7.67
N TYR A 362 31.37 12.20 6.47
CA TYR A 362 30.76 13.51 6.23
C TYR A 362 29.56 13.76 7.17
N TYR A 363 28.65 12.80 7.35
CA TYR A 363 27.53 12.96 8.28
C TYR A 363 27.97 13.05 9.76
N ARG A 364 29.05 12.36 10.14
CA ARG A 364 29.63 12.45 11.50
C ARG A 364 30.27 13.80 11.80
N ASP A 365 30.81 14.45 10.77
CA ASP A 365 31.47 15.75 10.89
C ASP A 365 30.47 16.93 10.92
N LEU A 366 29.18 16.68 10.65
CA LEU A 366 28.12 17.67 10.86
C LEU A 366 27.91 17.96 12.35
N ALA A 367 27.40 19.15 12.68
CA ALA A 367 27.15 19.56 14.06
C ALA A 367 26.31 18.55 14.86
N ASP A 368 25.27 17.99 14.24
CA ASP A 368 24.39 16.98 14.85
C ASP A 368 24.91 15.53 14.66
N GLY A 369 26.04 15.36 13.98
CA GLY A 369 26.68 14.06 13.70
C GLY A 369 27.45 13.47 14.88
N HIS A 370 27.71 14.25 15.94
CA HIS A 370 28.49 13.84 17.11
C HIS A 370 27.89 12.65 17.88
N ARG A 371 26.58 12.38 17.72
CA ARG A 371 25.88 11.23 18.33
C ARG A 371 26.12 9.92 17.57
N ILE A 372 26.65 9.98 16.35
CA ILE A 372 26.82 8.81 15.49
C ILE A 372 28.04 8.00 15.91
N VAL A 373 27.78 6.75 16.30
CA VAL A 373 28.77 5.74 16.66
C VAL A 373 28.85 4.68 15.56
N THR A 374 30.01 4.60 14.94
CA THR A 374 30.31 3.61 13.89
C THR A 374 31.14 2.44 14.39
N LYS A 375 31.86 2.61 15.49
CA LYS A 375 32.68 1.57 16.13
C LYS A 375 32.05 1.22 17.47
N TRP A 376 31.23 0.18 17.47
CA TRP A 376 30.63 -0.40 18.67
C TRP A 376 30.62 -1.92 18.55
N SER A 377 30.39 -2.60 19.66
CA SER A 377 30.33 -4.06 19.76
C SER A 377 29.09 -4.50 20.52
N VAL A 378 28.57 -5.70 20.24
CA VAL A 378 27.49 -6.30 21.04
C VAL A 378 27.90 -6.58 22.49
N GLU A 379 29.21 -6.58 22.77
CA GLU A 379 29.77 -6.68 24.12
C GLU A 379 29.75 -5.37 24.91
N ASP A 380 29.50 -4.25 24.23
CA ASP A 380 29.39 -2.94 24.88
C ASP A 380 28.16 -2.90 25.80
N THR A 381 28.20 -2.04 26.81
CA THR A 381 27.09 -1.81 27.72
C THR A 381 26.16 -0.72 27.21
N ILE A 382 24.90 -0.76 27.64
CA ILE A 382 23.90 0.28 27.32
C ILE A 382 24.39 1.66 27.75
N GLY A 383 25.04 1.77 28.92
CA GLY A 383 25.57 3.02 29.45
C GLY A 383 26.54 3.72 28.50
N GLN A 384 27.33 2.97 27.72
CA GLN A 384 28.26 3.53 26.74
C GLN A 384 27.56 4.19 25.55
N HIS A 385 26.29 3.86 25.31
CA HIS A 385 25.56 4.17 24.09
C HIS A 385 24.33 5.06 24.30
N ARG A 386 24.00 5.42 25.54
CA ARG A 386 22.91 6.37 25.81
C ARG A 386 23.11 7.71 25.10
N GLY A 387 22.04 8.21 24.49
CA GLY A 387 22.00 9.43 23.71
C GLY A 387 22.62 9.31 22.31
N LYS A 388 23.01 8.10 21.88
CA LYS A 388 23.77 7.88 20.64
C LYS A 388 22.96 7.17 19.56
N ILE A 389 23.44 7.31 18.34
CA ILE A 389 22.96 6.64 17.14
C ILE A 389 23.98 5.58 16.75
N LEU A 390 23.60 4.31 16.78
CA LEU A 390 24.47 3.18 16.46
C LEU A 390 24.25 2.79 15.01
N LEU A 391 25.24 3.01 14.15
CA LEU A 391 25.14 2.57 12.74
C LEU A 391 25.55 1.11 12.62
N ALA A 392 24.79 0.34 11.83
CA ALA A 392 25.02 -1.07 11.58
C ALA A 392 24.83 -1.41 10.09
N GLY A 393 25.89 -1.77 9.39
CA GLY A 393 25.87 -2.10 7.97
C GLY A 393 25.31 -3.50 7.70
N LEU A 394 24.18 -3.58 7.01
CA LEU A 394 23.53 -4.83 6.60
C LEU A 394 24.18 -5.48 5.37
N ASP A 395 24.89 -4.70 4.57
CA ASP A 395 25.53 -5.17 3.33
C ASP A 395 27.00 -4.74 3.25
N LEU A 396 27.74 -5.40 2.36
CA LEU A 396 29.17 -5.17 2.14
C LEU A 396 29.52 -3.73 1.71
N ALA A 397 28.56 -2.96 1.19
CA ALA A 397 28.75 -1.57 0.81
C ALA A 397 29.18 -0.68 2.00
N PHE A 398 28.82 -1.07 3.22
CA PHE A 398 29.15 -0.35 4.45
C PHE A 398 30.31 -1.00 5.25
N ASN A 399 30.95 -2.03 4.69
CA ASN A 399 32.04 -2.73 5.35
C ASN A 399 33.15 -1.76 5.83
N LYS A 400 33.54 -1.89 7.10
CA LYS A 400 34.51 -1.05 7.83
C LYS A 400 34.07 0.39 8.12
N CYS A 401 32.87 0.80 7.71
CA CYS A 401 32.35 2.15 7.95
C CYS A 401 31.51 2.24 9.23
N ASP A 402 30.95 1.11 9.66
CA ASP A 402 30.04 0.96 10.80
C ASP A 402 30.16 -0.45 11.43
N PHE A 403 29.24 -0.82 12.32
CA PHE A 403 29.18 -2.17 12.86
C PHE A 403 28.74 -3.16 11.76
N ASP A 404 29.62 -4.10 11.45
CA ASP A 404 29.40 -5.06 10.37
C ASP A 404 28.43 -6.17 10.80
N VAL A 405 27.17 -6.05 10.38
CA VAL A 405 26.14 -7.06 10.65
C VAL A 405 26.46 -8.37 9.94
N THR A 406 27.05 -8.32 8.74
CA THR A 406 27.30 -9.51 7.91
C THR A 406 28.26 -10.49 8.57
N ASN A 407 29.21 -9.99 9.36
CA ASN A 407 30.19 -10.80 10.08
C ASN A 407 29.83 -11.10 11.54
N ASN A 408 29.00 -10.26 12.17
CA ASN A 408 28.72 -10.37 13.62
C ASN A 408 27.31 -10.89 13.95
N CYS A 409 26.39 -10.89 12.99
CA CYS A 409 25.00 -11.29 13.20
C CYS A 409 24.57 -12.38 12.23
N ARG A 410 23.67 -13.25 12.68
CA ARG A 410 22.87 -14.06 11.77
C ARG A 410 21.69 -13.23 11.31
N VAL A 411 21.34 -13.30 10.03
CA VAL A 411 20.24 -12.54 9.44
C VAL A 411 19.30 -13.46 8.67
N GLN A 412 18.00 -13.37 8.94
CA GLN A 412 16.94 -13.96 8.13
C GLN A 412 16.27 -12.85 7.33
N ARG A 413 16.27 -12.97 6.01
CA ARG A 413 15.58 -12.07 5.07
C ARG A 413 14.95 -12.84 3.91
N THR A 414 14.32 -13.98 4.20
CA THR A 414 13.81 -14.87 3.15
C THR A 414 12.63 -14.24 2.41
N SER A 415 12.56 -14.56 1.12
CA SER A 415 11.41 -14.26 0.28
C SER A 415 10.49 -15.47 0.19
N ILE A 416 9.20 -15.21 -0.02
CA ILE A 416 8.21 -16.25 -0.23
C ILE A 416 8.45 -16.89 -1.61
N PRO A 417 8.45 -18.24 -1.72
CA PRO A 417 8.57 -18.92 -3.01
C PRO A 417 7.44 -18.53 -3.96
N THR A 418 7.76 -18.33 -5.24
CA THR A 418 6.79 -17.91 -6.28
C THR A 418 5.67 -18.93 -6.53
N ASP A 419 5.85 -20.18 -6.11
CA ASP A 419 4.91 -21.29 -6.23
C ASP A 419 4.17 -21.60 -4.90
N SER A 420 4.28 -20.71 -3.90
CA SER A 420 3.63 -20.94 -2.61
C SER A 420 2.11 -21.01 -2.71
N THR A 421 1.53 -21.90 -1.90
CA THR A 421 0.07 -22.06 -1.73
C THR A 421 -0.39 -21.58 -0.34
N SER A 422 0.57 -21.15 0.50
CA SER A 422 0.37 -20.45 1.77
C SER A 422 1.60 -19.58 2.08
N ASP A 423 1.64 -18.44 1.42
CA ASP A 423 2.66 -17.40 1.54
C ASP A 423 3.01 -17.05 3.01
N LEU A 424 1.98 -16.89 3.84
CA LEU A 424 2.14 -16.49 5.23
C LEU A 424 2.71 -17.63 6.08
N GLU A 425 2.19 -18.86 5.96
CA GLU A 425 2.73 -20.00 6.68
C GLU A 425 4.17 -20.31 6.27
N ASP A 426 4.50 -20.24 4.97
CA ASP A 426 5.85 -20.49 4.48
C ASP A 426 6.83 -19.44 5.02
N LYS A 427 6.46 -18.16 5.00
CA LYS A 427 7.26 -17.11 5.64
C LYS A 427 7.39 -17.33 7.15
N TRP A 428 6.30 -17.71 7.81
CA TRP A 428 6.29 -17.97 9.26
C TRP A 428 7.20 -19.13 9.65
N ILE A 429 7.25 -20.22 8.86
CA ILE A 429 8.13 -21.36 9.09
C ILE A 429 9.59 -20.89 9.13
N ASP A 430 10.01 -20.05 8.19
CA ASP A 430 11.38 -19.52 8.15
C ASP A 430 11.67 -18.59 9.34
N VAL A 431 10.75 -17.67 9.64
CA VAL A 431 10.86 -16.74 10.78
C VAL A 431 10.99 -17.52 12.09
N LYS A 432 10.13 -18.50 12.30
CA LYS A 432 10.09 -19.36 13.49
C LYS A 432 11.36 -20.20 13.58
N LYS A 433 11.73 -20.90 12.51
CA LYS A 433 12.92 -21.75 12.46
C LYS A 433 14.19 -20.95 12.72
N PHE A 434 14.26 -19.70 12.27
CA PHE A 434 15.37 -18.81 12.57
C PHE A 434 15.37 -18.38 14.05
N HIS A 435 14.22 -17.97 14.59
CA HIS A 435 14.09 -17.59 16.00
C HIS A 435 14.47 -18.74 16.96
N ASP A 436 14.10 -19.96 16.63
CA ASP A 436 14.42 -21.15 17.44
C ASP A 436 15.93 -21.43 17.54
N GLN A 437 16.72 -20.97 16.57
CA GLN A 437 18.18 -21.13 16.62
C GLN A 437 18.81 -20.34 17.76
N ILE A 438 18.17 -19.24 18.19
CA ILE A 438 18.66 -18.39 19.28
C ILE A 438 18.71 -19.18 20.60
N HIS A 439 17.91 -20.24 20.74
CA HIS A 439 17.85 -21.14 21.90
C HIS A 439 18.86 -22.30 21.87
N ARG A 440 19.68 -22.43 20.81
CA ARG A 440 20.80 -23.39 20.76
C ARG A 440 22.09 -22.82 21.37
N LYS A 441 22.87 -23.64 22.10
CA LYS A 441 24.19 -23.23 22.61
C LYS A 441 25.12 -22.83 21.44
N ASN A 442 25.93 -21.78 21.62
CA ASN A 442 26.90 -21.26 20.64
C ASN A 442 26.30 -20.78 19.31
N SER A 443 25.03 -20.37 19.28
CA SER A 443 24.36 -19.96 18.05
C SER A 443 24.77 -18.58 17.52
N GLY A 444 25.56 -17.80 18.26
CA GLY A 444 25.99 -16.45 17.91
C GLY A 444 25.54 -15.43 18.95
N HIS A 445 26.03 -14.19 18.82
CA HIS A 445 25.77 -13.11 19.77
C HIS A 445 24.83 -12.03 19.23
N CYS A 446 24.36 -12.16 17.98
CA CYS A 446 23.43 -11.23 17.34
C CYS A 446 22.57 -11.94 16.28
N PHE A 447 21.28 -11.62 16.26
CA PHE A 447 20.28 -12.16 15.35
C PHE A 447 19.34 -11.06 14.87
N ILE A 448 19.16 -10.95 13.55
CA ILE A 448 18.20 -10.04 12.94
C ILE A 448 17.19 -10.85 12.13
N ASN A 449 15.93 -10.81 12.53
CA ASN A 449 14.85 -11.60 11.93
C ASN A 449 13.85 -10.68 11.23
N PHE A 450 13.83 -10.67 9.90
CA PHE A 450 12.87 -9.90 9.12
C PHE A 450 11.58 -10.70 8.92
N LEU A 451 10.48 -10.16 9.47
CA LEU A 451 9.15 -10.76 9.36
C LEU A 451 8.55 -10.58 7.97
N SER A 452 8.93 -9.51 7.26
CA SER A 452 8.40 -9.20 5.94
C SER A 452 8.93 -10.11 4.83
N ASP A 453 8.12 -10.26 3.80
CA ASP A 453 8.57 -10.82 2.53
C ASP A 453 9.47 -9.80 1.81
N PHE A 454 10.69 -10.21 1.48
CA PHE A 454 11.67 -9.34 0.82
C PHE A 454 11.40 -9.15 -0.67
N SER A 455 10.59 -10.02 -1.30
CA SER A 455 10.17 -9.84 -2.70
C SER A 455 8.98 -8.90 -2.86
N ASP A 456 8.27 -8.60 -1.77
CA ASP A 456 7.04 -7.81 -1.81
C ASP A 456 7.25 -6.40 -1.25
N GLY A 457 6.80 -5.42 -2.04
CA GLY A 457 6.79 -4.01 -1.68
C GLY A 457 5.64 -3.60 -0.78
N ASN A 458 4.57 -4.40 -0.68
CA ASN A 458 3.43 -4.12 0.20
C ASN A 458 2.98 -5.36 0.97
N THR A 459 3.63 -5.59 2.11
CA THR A 459 3.35 -6.77 2.94
C THR A 459 2.20 -6.55 3.93
N TRP A 460 1.40 -5.47 3.83
CA TRP A 460 0.38 -5.12 4.83
C TRP A 460 -0.54 -6.30 5.20
N ARG A 461 -1.00 -7.04 4.18
CA ARG A 461 -1.88 -8.20 4.41
C ARG A 461 -1.18 -9.29 5.23
N LEU A 462 0.08 -9.57 4.93
CA LEU A 462 0.90 -10.54 5.66
C LEU A 462 1.25 -10.05 7.07
N ALA A 463 1.59 -8.76 7.20
CA ALA A 463 2.02 -8.12 8.43
C ALA A 463 0.91 -8.01 9.47
N VAL A 464 -0.28 -7.51 9.07
CA VAL A 464 -1.33 -7.08 10.03
C VAL A 464 -2.74 -7.59 9.75
N ARG A 465 -3.06 -8.07 8.55
CA ARG A 465 -4.43 -8.56 8.29
C ARG A 465 -4.58 -10.06 8.47
N GLY A 466 -3.60 -10.83 8.01
CA GLY A 466 -3.75 -12.24 7.73
C GLY A 466 -4.72 -12.49 6.57
N TYR A 467 -4.83 -13.74 6.14
CA TYR A 467 -5.79 -14.13 5.10
C TYR A 467 -6.06 -15.63 5.12
N TYR A 468 -7.14 -16.00 4.45
CA TYR A 468 -7.52 -17.39 4.26
C TYR A 468 -6.61 -18.04 3.21
N THR A 469 -6.02 -19.19 3.53
CA THR A 469 -5.11 -19.90 2.62
C THR A 469 -5.72 -21.19 2.11
N LYS A 470 -5.42 -21.51 0.84
CA LYS A 470 -5.92 -22.72 0.17
C LYS A 470 -5.29 -23.99 0.74
N ARG A 471 -4.01 -23.92 1.14
CA ARG A 471 -3.24 -25.07 1.66
C ARG A 471 -3.86 -25.68 2.92
N TYR A 472 -4.46 -24.87 3.78
CA TYR A 472 -4.99 -25.33 5.08
C TYR A 472 -6.49 -25.12 5.26
N ILE A 473 -7.18 -24.52 4.28
CA ILE A 473 -8.63 -24.26 4.32
C ILE A 473 -9.00 -23.49 5.61
N LYS A 474 -8.11 -22.61 6.09
CA LYS A 474 -8.25 -21.86 7.34
C LYS A 474 -7.73 -20.44 7.23
N CYS A 475 -8.17 -19.59 8.16
CA CYS A 475 -7.63 -18.25 8.33
C CYS A 475 -6.29 -18.31 9.02
N GLU A 476 -5.28 -17.71 8.40
CA GLU A 476 -3.96 -17.59 8.96
C GLU A 476 -3.78 -16.24 9.64
N ALA A 477 -3.33 -16.27 10.90
CA ALA A 477 -3.06 -15.07 11.65
C ALA A 477 -1.90 -14.27 11.02
N PRO A 478 -1.96 -12.93 11.00
CA PRO A 478 -0.88 -12.08 10.51
C PRO A 478 0.44 -12.34 11.24
N ILE A 479 1.56 -12.14 10.54
CA ILE A 479 2.88 -12.52 11.08
C ILE A 479 3.26 -11.70 12.32
N ASN A 480 2.83 -10.44 12.43
CA ASN A 480 3.07 -9.62 13.62
C ASN A 480 2.36 -10.22 14.85
N VAL A 481 1.15 -10.76 14.69
CA VAL A 481 0.41 -11.45 15.76
C VAL A 481 1.09 -12.75 16.15
N ARG A 482 1.48 -13.56 15.15
CA ARG A 482 2.19 -14.82 15.40
C ARG A 482 3.48 -14.59 16.17
N MET A 483 4.28 -13.62 15.75
CA MET A 483 5.53 -13.28 16.42
C MET A 483 5.29 -12.71 17.83
N ALA A 484 4.30 -11.84 18.02
CA ALA A 484 3.97 -11.29 19.33
C ALA A 484 3.60 -12.38 20.36
N SER A 485 2.92 -13.45 19.93
CA SER A 485 2.57 -14.58 20.79
C SER A 485 3.69 -15.61 20.95
N TYR A 486 4.58 -15.72 19.97
CA TYR A 486 5.65 -16.73 19.95
C TYR A 486 6.96 -16.24 20.59
N PHE A 487 7.19 -14.92 20.61
CA PHE A 487 8.48 -14.36 20.95
C PHE A 487 8.96 -14.78 22.34
N SER A 488 10.25 -15.08 22.40
CA SER A 488 10.96 -15.42 23.64
C SER A 488 12.42 -15.00 23.52
N ASN A 489 13.00 -14.56 24.63
CA ASN A 489 14.36 -14.07 24.69
C ASN A 489 15.18 -14.89 25.71
N PRO A 490 16.23 -15.62 25.30
CA PRO A 490 17.12 -16.32 26.22
C PRO A 490 18.16 -15.41 26.89
N HIS A 491 18.18 -14.11 26.59
CA HIS A 491 19.08 -13.10 27.19
C HIS A 491 20.58 -13.41 27.04
N ARG A 492 20.99 -13.87 25.85
CA ARG A 492 22.39 -14.21 25.56
C ARG A 492 22.89 -13.77 24.19
N ALA A 493 22.00 -13.24 23.37
CA ALA A 493 22.31 -12.66 22.07
C ALA A 493 21.44 -11.42 21.87
N LEU A 494 21.97 -10.43 21.14
CA LEU A 494 21.17 -9.30 20.68
C LEU A 494 20.15 -9.84 19.69
N ILE A 495 18.87 -9.67 19.96
CA ILE A 495 17.78 -10.09 19.08
C ILE A 495 17.12 -8.85 18.52
N ILE A 496 17.07 -8.72 17.21
CA ILE A 496 16.38 -7.65 16.51
C ILE A 496 15.29 -8.29 15.66
N VAL A 497 14.04 -7.95 15.92
CA VAL A 497 12.92 -8.33 15.07
C VAL A 497 12.57 -7.13 14.20
N MET A 498 12.58 -7.31 12.89
CA MET A 498 12.29 -6.26 11.92
C MET A 498 10.91 -6.51 11.30
N ALA A 499 9.99 -5.56 11.45
CA ALA A 499 8.60 -5.69 11.02
C ALA A 499 8.19 -4.63 10.00
N ASP A 500 7.25 -5.01 9.12
CA ASP A 500 6.41 -4.06 8.39
C ASP A 500 5.16 -3.80 9.24
N TYR A 501 4.61 -2.58 9.16
CA TYR A 501 3.40 -2.15 9.87
C TYR A 501 3.37 -2.61 11.33
N VAL A 502 4.39 -2.21 12.08
CA VAL A 502 4.61 -2.68 13.44
C VAL A 502 3.39 -2.41 14.34
N THR A 503 2.86 -3.46 14.98
CA THR A 503 1.72 -3.35 15.89
C THR A 503 2.20 -3.11 17.33
N GLN A 504 1.39 -2.43 18.14
CA GLN A 504 1.75 -2.18 19.53
C GLN A 504 1.92 -3.48 20.34
N ASP A 505 1.11 -4.50 20.04
CA ASP A 505 1.24 -5.82 20.68
C ASP A 505 2.60 -6.47 20.41
N LEU A 506 3.10 -6.38 19.17
CA LEU A 506 4.42 -6.90 18.83
C LEU A 506 5.53 -6.12 19.55
N VAL A 507 5.42 -4.79 19.59
CA VAL A 507 6.38 -3.94 20.31
C VAL A 507 6.44 -4.32 21.79
N ASP A 508 5.29 -4.38 22.46
CA ASP A 508 5.21 -4.68 23.88
C ASP A 508 5.68 -6.12 24.18
N SER A 509 5.31 -7.10 23.34
CA SER A 509 5.76 -8.49 23.49
C SER A 509 7.28 -8.64 23.40
N ILE A 510 7.95 -7.90 22.52
CA ILE A 510 9.40 -7.97 22.36
C ILE A 510 10.10 -7.24 23.52
N LEU A 511 9.71 -5.98 23.74
CA LEU A 511 10.40 -5.10 24.69
C LEU A 511 10.22 -5.54 26.14
N SER A 512 9.06 -6.10 26.49
CA SER A 512 8.79 -6.61 27.84
C SER A 512 9.76 -7.70 28.29
N THR A 513 10.30 -8.48 27.36
CA THR A 513 11.27 -9.54 27.72
C THR A 513 12.53 -8.99 28.36
N ASN A 514 12.95 -7.75 28.06
CA ASN A 514 14.16 -7.15 28.62
C ASN A 514 14.10 -6.90 30.14
N PHE A 515 12.92 -7.02 30.76
CA PHE A 515 12.69 -6.73 32.17
C PHE A 515 12.44 -8.04 32.93
N LYS A 516 13.39 -8.45 33.77
CA LYS A 516 13.27 -9.64 34.61
C LYS A 516 12.59 -9.28 35.93
N GLY A 517 11.40 -9.81 36.18
CA GLY A 517 10.74 -9.76 37.50
C GLY A 517 9.90 -8.51 37.79
N ASP A 518 10.01 -7.45 36.99
CA ASP A 518 9.15 -6.27 37.08
C ASP A 518 8.11 -6.26 35.95
N SER A 519 6.89 -5.87 36.27
CA SER A 519 5.82 -5.74 35.28
C SER A 519 6.15 -4.59 34.32
N PHE A 520 6.45 -4.95 33.06
CA PHE A 520 6.65 -4.01 31.94
C PHE A 520 5.51 -2.98 31.82
N TYR A 521 4.30 -3.35 32.25
CA TYR A 521 3.08 -2.57 32.06
C TYR A 521 2.76 -1.61 33.22
N THR A 522 3.35 -1.76 34.40
CA THR A 522 3.02 -0.93 35.58
C THR A 522 4.03 0.17 35.88
N ASN A 523 5.28 0.03 35.43
CA ASN A 523 6.39 0.92 35.83
C ASN A 523 7.04 1.69 34.68
N TYR A 524 6.58 1.50 33.44
CA TYR A 524 7.34 1.91 32.24
C TYR A 524 6.47 2.57 31.16
N THR A 525 5.26 2.97 31.52
CA THR A 525 4.43 3.91 30.75
C THR A 525 4.88 5.34 31.05
N ASP A 526 4.87 6.25 30.07
CA ASP A 526 5.33 7.64 30.22
C ASP A 526 4.63 8.45 31.35
N ASP A 527 3.58 7.90 31.97
CA ASP A 527 2.82 8.47 33.10
C ASP A 527 3.42 8.20 34.50
N SER A 528 4.56 7.48 34.60
CA SER A 528 5.28 7.23 35.86
C SER A 528 6.58 8.02 35.99
#